data_AF-X0WUN5-F1
#
_entry.id   AF-X0WUN5-F1
#
_cell.length_a   1.000
_cell.length_b   1.000
_cell.length_c   1.000
_cell.angle_alpha   90.00
_cell.angle_beta   90.00
_cell.angle_gamma   90.00
#
_symmetry.space_group_name_H-M   'P 1'
#
loop_
_entity.id
_entity.type
_entity.pdbx_description
1 polymer ?
#
loop_
_entity_poly.entity_id
_entity_poly.type
_entity_poly.pdbx_seq_one_letter_code
_entity_poly.pdbx_strand_id
1 'polypeptide(L)'
;MAYVRRKARIVALQALFESDSSGHDPEMCLGWLAEERTLPEAALSYAQELIRGVLENKGRIDSLIKAHAPNWPVEQLSAID
;
A
#
# COMPACT_ATOMS: atom_id res chain seq x y z
N MET A 1 13.81 -7.81 14.37
CA MET A 1 12.37 -7.58 14.08
C MET A 1 12.09 -6.29 13.27
N ALA A 2 12.75 -5.15 13.53
CA ALA A 2 12.45 -3.88 12.83
C ALA A 2 12.56 -3.93 11.28
N TYR A 3 13.46 -4.75 10.75
CA TYR A 3 13.66 -4.90 9.30
C TYR A 3 12.46 -5.53 8.58
N VAL A 4 11.76 -6.48 9.23
CA VAL A 4 10.61 -7.21 8.64
C VAL A 4 9.45 -6.25 8.39
N ARG A 5 9.06 -5.46 9.41
CA ARG A 5 7.98 -4.48 9.28
C ARG A 5 8.32 -3.34 8.31
N ARG A 6 9.59 -2.93 8.23
CA ARG A 6 10.04 -1.96 7.23
C ARG A 6 9.91 -2.52 5.82
N LYS A 7 10.39 -3.75 5.57
CA LYS A 7 10.31 -4.42 4.27
C LYS A 7 8.85 -4.61 3.82
N ALA A 8 7.98 -5.06 4.73
CA ALA A 8 6.55 -5.20 4.47
C ALA A 8 5.88 -3.89 4.04
N ARG A 9 6.14 -2.77 4.73
CA ARG A 9 5.59 -1.46 4.35
C ARG A 9 6.08 -0.99 2.98
N ILE A 10 7.36 -1.23 2.67
CA ILE A 10 7.92 -0.87 1.37
C ILE A 10 7.20 -1.63 0.25
N VAL A 11 7.03 -2.96 0.39
CA VAL A 11 6.35 -3.73 -0.67
C VAL A 11 4.86 -3.46 -0.74
N ALA A 12 4.20 -3.17 0.38
CA ALA A 12 2.80 -2.77 0.39
C ALA A 12 2.59 -1.45 -0.37
N LEU A 13 3.47 -0.47 -0.16
CA LEU A 13 3.46 0.78 -0.91
C LEU A 13 3.69 0.55 -2.42
N GLN A 14 4.65 -0.30 -2.78
CA GLN A 14 4.92 -0.63 -4.18
C GLN A 14 3.74 -1.32 -4.86
N ALA A 15 3.10 -2.28 -4.18
CA ALA A 15 1.93 -2.99 -4.69
C ALA A 15 0.73 -2.05 -4.89
N LEU A 16 0.46 -1.16 -3.92
CA LEU A 16 -0.60 -0.16 -4.05
C LEU A 16 -0.31 0.84 -5.17
N PHE A 17 0.94 1.30 -5.30
CA PHE A 17 1.36 2.19 -6.38
C PHE A 17 1.16 1.56 -7.76
N GLU A 18 1.57 0.29 -7.92
CA GLU A 18 1.37 -0.43 -9.19
C GLU A 18 -0.12 -0.57 -9.47
N SER A 19 -0.91 -1.02 -8.49
CA SER A 19 -2.36 -1.19 -8.62
C SER A 19 -3.05 0.11 -9.05
N ASP A 20 -2.72 1.24 -8.42
CA ASP A 20 -3.28 2.55 -8.78
C ASP A 20 -2.83 3.02 -10.17
N SER A 21 -1.62 2.64 -10.62
CA SER A 21 -1.07 3.06 -11.91
C SER A 21 -1.52 2.21 -13.10
N SER A 22 -1.70 0.91 -12.91
CA SER A 22 -2.00 -0.06 -13.98
C SER A 22 -3.41 -0.63 -13.91
N GLY A 23 -4.11 -0.47 -12.78
CA GLY A 23 -5.40 -1.11 -12.52
C GLY A 23 -5.27 -2.60 -12.18
N HIS A 24 -4.07 -3.12 -11.97
CA HIS A 24 -3.86 -4.50 -11.52
C HIS A 24 -4.38 -4.72 -10.10
N ASP A 25 -4.75 -5.96 -9.79
CA ASP A 25 -5.13 -6.35 -8.44
C ASP A 25 -3.92 -6.22 -7.48
N PRO A 26 -4.06 -5.52 -6.34
CA PRO A 26 -2.92 -5.23 -5.46
C PRO A 26 -2.38 -6.46 -4.72
N GLU A 27 -3.21 -7.50 -4.47
CA GLU A 27 -2.75 -8.77 -3.91
C GLU A 27 -1.94 -9.55 -4.95
N MET A 28 -2.34 -9.48 -6.22
CA MET A 28 -1.53 -9.99 -7.33
C MET A 28 -0.18 -9.25 -7.40
N CYS A 29 -0.16 -7.91 -7.43
CA CYS A 29 1.09 -7.15 -7.44
C CYS A 29 2.00 -7.51 -6.24
N LEU A 30 1.42 -7.68 -5.05
CA LEU A 30 2.17 -8.10 -3.87
C LEU A 30 2.76 -9.51 -4.02
N GLY A 31 2.02 -10.46 -4.60
CA GLY A 31 2.50 -11.81 -4.87
C GLY A 31 3.75 -11.80 -5.75
N TRP A 32 3.73 -11.03 -6.84
CA TRP A 32 4.88 -10.90 -7.74
C TRP A 32 6.08 -10.26 -7.04
N LEU A 33 5.86 -9.19 -6.26
CA LEU A 33 6.92 -8.55 -5.45
C LEU A 33 7.49 -9.47 -4.38
N ALA A 34 6.65 -10.33 -3.79
CA ALA A 34 7.07 -11.28 -2.76
C ALA A 34 7.98 -12.37 -3.33
N GLU A 35 7.67 -12.87 -4.52
CA GLU A 35 8.50 -13.82 -5.26
C GLU A 35 9.82 -13.17 -5.69
N GLU A 36 9.77 -12.02 -6.39
CA GLU A 36 10.94 -11.32 -6.91
C GLU A 36 11.96 -10.99 -5.80
N ARG A 37 11.47 -10.55 -4.63
CA ARG A 37 12.31 -10.07 -3.52
C ARG A 37 12.55 -11.10 -2.43
N THR A 38 12.10 -12.34 -2.64
CA THR A 38 12.14 -13.45 -1.69
C THR A 38 11.72 -12.99 -0.30
N LEU A 39 10.47 -12.49 -0.19
CA LEU A 39 9.98 -11.96 1.07
C LEU A 39 9.87 -13.06 2.13
N PRO A 40 10.33 -12.80 3.37
CA PRO A 40 10.00 -13.67 4.49
C PRO A 40 8.48 -13.69 4.70
N GLU A 41 7.93 -14.85 5.07
CA GLU A 41 6.49 -15.04 5.31
C GLU A 41 5.90 -13.95 6.23
N ALA A 42 6.57 -13.66 7.35
CA ALA A 42 6.12 -12.62 8.28
C ALA A 42 6.07 -11.20 7.68
N ALA A 43 6.87 -10.92 6.64
CA ALA A 43 6.79 -9.65 5.92
C ALA A 43 5.64 -9.67 4.90
N LEU A 44 5.41 -10.81 4.24
CA LEU A 44 4.29 -11.00 3.30
C LEU A 44 2.95 -10.87 4.02
N SER A 45 2.73 -11.62 5.10
CA SER A 45 1.46 -11.56 5.85
C SER A 45 1.19 -10.15 6.36
N TYR A 46 2.22 -9.45 6.86
CA TYR A 46 2.05 -8.08 7.33
C TYR A 46 1.80 -7.08 6.18
N ALA A 47 2.35 -7.31 4.98
CA ALA A 47 2.04 -6.48 3.81
C ALA A 47 0.60 -6.69 3.34
N GLN A 48 0.11 -7.94 3.32
CA GLN A 48 -1.29 -8.27 3.01
C GLN A 48 -2.25 -7.58 3.97
N GLU A 49 -1.97 -7.64 5.28
CA GLU A 49 -2.76 -6.93 6.29
C GLU A 49 -2.83 -5.42 6.02
N LEU A 50 -1.71 -4.81 5.62
CA LEU A 50 -1.66 -3.37 5.31
C LEU A 50 -2.47 -3.04 4.05
N ILE A 51 -2.28 -3.78 2.95
CA ILE A 51 -3.02 -3.58 1.69
C ILE A 51 -4.52 -3.72 1.93
N ARG A 52 -4.93 -4.84 2.54
CA ARG A 52 -6.34 -5.09 2.87
C ARG A 52 -6.92 -4.00 3.75
N GLY A 53 -6.22 -3.60 4.80
CA GLY A 53 -6.65 -2.53 5.69
C GLY A 53 -6.82 -1.20 4.96
N VAL A 54 -5.93 -0.85 4.02
CA VAL A 54 -6.04 0.34 3.18
C VAL A 54 -7.27 0.26 2.28
N LEU A 55 -7.46 -0.85 1.56
CA LEU A 55 -8.58 -1.01 0.63
C LEU A 55 -9.93 -0.97 1.35
N GLU A 56 -10.07 -1.70 2.45
CA GLU A 56 -11.30 -1.73 3.27
C GLU A 56 -11.64 -0.36 3.88
N ASN A 57 -10.63 0.49 4.12
CA ASN A 57 -10.80 1.79 4.75
C ASN A 57 -10.59 2.99 3.81
N LYS A 58 -10.40 2.78 2.50
CA LYS A 58 -9.94 3.82 1.56
C LYS A 58 -10.76 5.10 1.65
N GLY A 59 -12.08 5.01 1.52
CA GLY A 59 -12.95 6.19 1.61
C GLY A 59 -12.88 6.94 2.95
N ARG A 60 -12.69 6.22 4.07
CA ARG A 60 -12.50 6.83 5.40
C ARG A 60 -11.14 7.51 5.51
N ILE A 61 -10.09 6.87 5.01
CA ILE A 61 -8.73 7.42 4.98
C ILE A 61 -8.70 8.70 4.13
N ASP A 62 -9.24 8.65 2.92
CA ASP A 62 -9.28 9.79 1.99
C ASP A 62 -10.06 10.97 2.59
N SER A 63 -11.19 10.68 3.26
CA SER A 63 -11.98 11.70 3.97
C SER A 63 -11.18 12.37 5.10
N LEU A 64 -10.40 11.60 5.86
CA LEU A 64 -9.56 12.13 6.93
C LEU A 64 -8.40 12.97 6.37
N ILE A 65 -7.74 12.51 5.30
CA ILE A 65 -6.69 13.27 4.62
C ILE A 65 -7.26 14.61 4.15
N LYS A 66 -8.39 14.60 3.45
CA LYS A 66 -9.05 15.82 2.97
C LYS A 66 -9.44 16.78 4.09
N ALA A 67 -9.90 16.27 5.24
CA ALA A 67 -10.26 17.09 6.38
C ALA A 67 -9.05 17.82 7.00
N HIS A 68 -7.86 17.21 6.94
CA HIS A 68 -6.63 17.77 7.52
C HIS A 68 -5.71 18.45 6.50
N ALA A 69 -5.91 18.22 5.21
CA ALA A 69 -5.19 18.83 4.10
C ALA A 69 -6.18 19.44 3.07
N PRO A 70 -6.99 20.44 3.45
CA PRO A 70 -8.08 20.95 2.60
C PRO A 70 -7.59 21.61 1.29
N ASN A 71 -6.35 22.10 1.27
CA ASN A 71 -5.72 22.71 0.09
C ASN A 71 -5.04 21.67 -0.82
N TRP A 72 -5.00 20.39 -0.42
CA TRP A 72 -4.34 19.29 -1.13
C TRP A 72 -5.26 18.07 -1.12
N PRO A 73 -6.31 18.06 -1.98
CA PRO A 73 -7.19 16.90 -2.08
C PRO A 73 -6.39 15.69 -2.59
N VAL A 74 -6.78 14.49 -2.16
CA VAL A 74 -6.04 13.24 -2.42
C VAL A 74 -5.85 13.02 -3.92
N GLU A 75 -6.82 13.40 -4.76
CA GLU A 75 -6.76 13.26 -6.21
C GLU A 75 -5.73 14.18 -6.88
N GLN A 76 -5.17 15.15 -6.16
CA GLN A 76 -4.12 16.06 -6.64
C GLN A 76 -2.73 15.71 -6.09
N LEU A 77 -2.64 14.79 -5.13
CA LEU A 77 -1.35 14.31 -4.63
C LEU A 77 -0.65 13.48 -5.70
N SER A 78 0.69 13.46 -5.65
CA SER A 78 1.43 12.50 -6.45
C SER A 78 1.11 11.09 -5.94
N ALA A 79 1.21 10.08 -6.79
CA ALA A 79 0.84 8.71 -6.43
C ALA A 79 1.66 8.10 -5.25
N ILE A 80 2.70 8.79 -4.78
CA ILE A 80 3.54 8.36 -3.65
C ILE A 80 3.20 9.09 -2.35
N ASP A 81 2.68 10.32 -2.43
CA ASP A 81 2.46 11.21 -1.28
C ASP A 81 1.12 10.92 -0.57
#